data_AF-A0A2D9CGB6-F1
#
_entry.id   AF-A0A2D9CGB6-F1
#
_cell.length_a   1.000
_cell.length_b   1.000
_cell.length_c   1.000
_cell.angle_alpha   90.00
_cell.angle_beta   90.00
_cell.angle_gamma   90.00
#
_symmetry.space_group_name_H-M   'P 1'
#
loop_
_entity.id
_entity.type
_entity.pdbx_description
1 polymer ?
#
loop_
_entity_poly.entity_id
_entity_poly.type
_entity_poly.pdbx_seq_one_letter_code
_entity_poly.pdbx_strand_id
1 'polypeptide(L)'
;MMRRPRLPQPRLTIPKSCISWGASLLTALWGGFWVWFALMHIFDGQSTAADLLPVALFTLPVLILSILAVVFPRIAGILLIPAAAFGAWFFDDPGARMLLATPALLLGATLIYAGPWRRKKLARLPRRRVRHSQPQ
;
A
#
# COMPACT_ATOMS: atom_id res chain seq x y z
N MET A 1 -48.39 -28.61 -1.31
CA MET A 1 -47.43 -27.76 -0.56
C MET A 1 -46.41 -27.17 -1.54
N MET A 2 -46.58 -25.91 -1.94
CA MET A 2 -45.65 -25.22 -2.85
C MET A 2 -44.41 -24.76 -2.07
N ARG A 3 -43.23 -25.31 -2.39
CA ARG A 3 -41.95 -24.84 -1.87
C ARG A 3 -41.63 -23.48 -2.50
N ARG A 4 -41.65 -22.40 -1.69
CA ARG A 4 -41.17 -21.09 -2.14
C ARG A 4 -39.67 -21.18 -2.51
N PRO A 5 -39.25 -20.69 -3.68
CA PRO A 5 -37.83 -20.63 -4.02
C PRO A 5 -37.14 -19.62 -3.10
N ARG A 6 -36.13 -20.08 -2.36
CA ARG A 6 -35.27 -19.19 -1.55
C ARG A 6 -34.43 -18.36 -2.52
N LEU A 7 -34.71 -17.06 -2.60
CA LEU A 7 -33.85 -16.12 -3.31
C LEU A 7 -32.46 -16.15 -2.66
N PRO A 8 -31.38 -16.24 -3.46
CA PRO A 8 -30.03 -16.20 -2.93
C PRO A 8 -29.78 -14.85 -2.25
N GLN A 9 -29.44 -14.88 -0.96
CA GLN A 9 -29.05 -13.67 -0.25
C GLN A 9 -27.77 -13.08 -0.87
N PRO A 10 -27.72 -11.77 -1.17
CA PRO A 10 -26.51 -11.13 -1.64
C PRO A 10 -25.50 -11.10 -0.48
N ARG A 11 -24.52 -12.01 -0.50
CA ARG A 11 -23.36 -11.88 0.38
C ARG A 11 -22.55 -10.69 -0.11
N LEU A 12 -22.54 -9.62 0.69
CA LEU A 12 -21.70 -8.44 0.50
C LEU A 12 -20.24 -8.83 0.76
N THR A 13 -19.63 -9.56 -0.16
CA THR A 13 -18.21 -9.92 -0.07
C THR A 13 -17.39 -8.84 -0.76
N ILE A 14 -16.66 -8.04 0.02
CA ILE A 14 -15.70 -7.10 -0.53
C ILE A 14 -14.60 -7.90 -1.25
N PRO A 15 -14.33 -7.66 -2.54
CA PRO A 15 -13.31 -8.40 -3.26
C PRO A 15 -11.92 -8.02 -2.72
N LYS A 16 -11.06 -9.03 -2.50
CA LYS A 16 -9.68 -8.85 -2.00
C LYS A 16 -8.86 -7.86 -2.84
N SER A 17 -9.19 -7.71 -4.13
CA SER A 17 -8.58 -6.73 -5.01
C SER A 17 -8.85 -5.28 -4.58
N CYS A 18 -10.05 -4.97 -4.07
CA CYS A 18 -10.38 -3.64 -3.55
C CYS A 18 -9.63 -3.37 -2.23
N ILE A 19 -9.54 -4.37 -1.35
CA ILE A 19 -8.79 -4.27 -0.08
C ILE A 19 -7.31 -4.02 -0.36
N SER A 20 -6.70 -4.79 -1.27
CA SER A 20 -5.31 -4.56 -1.69
C SER A 20 -5.13 -3.19 -2.34
N TRP A 21 -6.12 -2.70 -3.10
CA TRP A 21 -6.07 -1.36 -3.68
C TRP A 21 -6.07 -0.26 -2.63
N GLY A 22 -6.99 -0.36 -1.67
CA GLY A 22 -7.06 0.55 -0.53
C GLY A 22 -5.77 0.55 0.29
N ALA A 23 -5.24 -0.64 0.60
CA ALA A 23 -3.98 -0.78 1.35
C ALA A 23 -2.78 -0.18 0.61
N SER A 24 -2.65 -0.39 -0.70
CA SER A 24 -1.58 0.24 -1.50
C SER A 24 -1.71 1.76 -1.53
N LEU A 25 -2.94 2.28 -1.66
CA LEU A 25 -3.19 3.72 -1.65
C LEU A 25 -2.86 4.33 -0.28
N LEU A 26 -3.31 3.69 0.80
CA LEU A 26 -2.98 4.09 2.17
C LEU A 26 -1.47 4.06 2.42
N THR A 27 -0.77 3.04 1.91
CA THR A 27 0.69 2.96 2.00
C THR A 27 1.36 4.12 1.26
N ALA A 28 0.85 4.48 0.08
CA ALA A 28 1.35 5.63 -0.68
C ALA A 28 1.10 6.97 0.03
N LEU A 29 -0.08 7.15 0.63
CA LEU A 29 -0.39 8.35 1.42
C LEU A 29 0.48 8.43 2.66
N TRP A 30 0.68 7.31 3.36
CA TRP A 30 1.56 7.22 4.51
C TRP A 30 3.01 7.52 4.12
N GLY A 31 3.51 6.98 3.01
CA GLY A 31 4.84 7.33 2.49
C GLY A 31 4.96 8.79 2.08
N GLY A 32 3.94 9.36 1.44
CA GLY A 32 3.89 10.78 1.10
C GLY A 32 3.92 11.69 2.33
N PHE A 33 3.24 11.31 3.41
CA PHE A 33 3.32 11.99 4.70
C PHE A 33 4.75 12.05 5.24
N TRP A 34 5.50 10.94 5.17
CA TRP A 34 6.90 10.91 5.61
C TRP A 34 7.82 11.78 4.75
N VAL A 35 7.59 11.84 3.44
CA VAL A 35 8.31 12.76 2.54
C VAL A 35 8.02 14.20 2.89
N TRP A 36 6.75 14.55 3.11
CA TRP A 36 6.35 15.89 3.52
C TRP A 36 6.97 16.26 4.88
N PHE A 37 6.95 15.35 5.85
CA PHE A 37 7.57 15.54 7.16
C PHE A 37 9.08 15.80 7.04
N ALA A 38 9.78 15.00 6.24
CA ALA A 38 11.20 15.22 5.97
C ALA A 38 11.47 16.57 5.29
N LEU A 39 10.65 16.97 4.31
CA LEU A 39 10.78 18.28 3.67
C LEU A 39 10.56 19.42 4.67
N MET A 40 9.54 19.35 5.51
CA MET A 40 9.31 20.37 6.54
C MET A 40 10.49 20.46 7.50
N HIS A 41 11.05 19.31 7.89
CA HIS A 41 12.25 19.27 8.73
C HIS A 41 13.48 19.90 8.05
N ILE A 42 13.63 19.71 6.73
CA ILE A 42 14.71 20.36 5.95
C ILE A 42 14.50 21.88 5.86
N PHE A 43 13.26 22.32 5.60
CA PHE A 43 12.94 23.72 5.35
C PHE A 43 12.81 24.57 6.63
N ASP A 44 12.66 23.97 7.81
CA ASP A 44 12.65 24.70 9.10
C ASP A 44 14.00 25.36 9.44
N GLY A 45 15.06 25.11 8.65
CA GLY A 45 16.31 25.87 8.70
C GLY A 45 17.18 25.66 9.94
N GLN A 46 16.73 24.85 10.90
CA GLN A 46 17.49 24.47 12.10
C GLN A 46 18.28 23.15 11.93
N SER A 47 18.12 22.48 10.79
CA SER A 47 18.63 21.12 10.57
C SER A 47 20.08 21.14 10.11
N THR A 48 20.96 20.50 10.89
CA THR A 48 22.35 20.31 10.50
C THR A 48 22.50 19.13 9.53
N ALA A 49 23.62 19.03 8.82
CA ALA A 49 23.90 17.87 7.95
C ALA A 49 23.84 16.51 8.71
N ALA A 50 24.07 16.53 10.03
CA ALA A 50 23.95 15.36 10.90
C ALA A 50 22.49 14.94 11.13
N ASP A 51 21.53 15.89 11.10
CA ASP A 51 20.10 15.63 11.27
C ASP A 51 19.43 15.15 9.97
N LEU A 52 20.00 15.53 8.82
CA LEU A 52 19.50 15.15 7.50
C LEU A 52 19.77 13.69 7.14
N LEU A 53 20.90 13.14 7.60
CA LEU A 53 21.30 11.76 7.35
C LEU A 53 20.28 10.72 7.89
N PRO A 54 19.84 10.76 9.16
CA PRO A 54 18.86 9.82 9.69
C PRO A 54 17.49 9.97 9.02
N VAL A 55 17.07 11.19 8.69
CA VAL A 55 15.82 11.46 7.97
C VAL A 55 15.84 10.85 6.58
N ALA A 56 16.94 11.00 5.84
CA ALA A 56 17.10 10.40 4.50
C ALA A 56 17.17 8.87 4.55
N LEU A 57 17.91 8.30 5.52
CA LEU A 57 18.00 6.85 5.72
C LEU A 57 16.63 6.21 5.98
N PHE A 58 15.69 6.97 6.53
CA PHE A 58 14.36 6.47 6.83
C PHE A 58 13.34 6.73 5.72
N THR A 59 13.33 7.94 5.14
CA THR A 59 12.32 8.34 4.15
C THR A 59 12.51 7.68 2.79
N LEU A 60 13.76 7.45 2.35
CA LEU A 60 14.04 6.83 1.05
C LEU A 60 13.50 5.38 0.97
N PRO A 61 13.76 4.51 1.97
CA PRO A 61 13.16 3.18 2.00
C PRO A 61 11.62 3.21 2.06
N VAL A 62 11.02 4.09 2.85
CA VAL A 62 9.56 4.22 2.94
C VAL A 62 8.94 4.63 1.60
N LEU A 63 9.58 5.55 0.87
CA LEU A 63 9.16 5.94 -0.47
C LEU A 63 9.23 4.75 -1.44
N ILE A 64 10.35 4.02 -1.44
CA ILE A 64 10.53 2.83 -2.28
C ILE A 64 9.45 1.79 -1.96
N LEU A 65 9.19 1.51 -0.69
CA LEU A 65 8.15 0.58 -0.25
C LEU A 65 6.75 1.03 -0.67
N SER A 66 6.49 2.34 -0.67
CA SER A 66 5.22 2.92 -1.11
C SER A 66 4.97 2.72 -2.60
N ILE A 67 5.99 2.95 -3.43
CA ILE A 67 5.93 2.69 -4.87
C ILE A 67 5.79 1.17 -5.11
N LEU A 68 6.57 0.38 -4.38
CA LEU A 68 6.53 -1.07 -4.46
C LEU A 68 5.15 -1.62 -4.06
N ALA A 69 4.46 -1.02 -3.09
CA ALA A 69 3.13 -1.42 -2.66
C ALA A 69 2.09 -1.27 -3.77
N VAL A 70 2.29 -0.36 -4.73
CA VAL A 70 1.41 -0.20 -5.89
C VAL A 70 1.67 -1.27 -6.94
N VAL A 71 2.93 -1.64 -7.18
CA VAL A 71 3.32 -2.56 -8.28
C VAL A 71 3.29 -4.03 -7.82
N PHE A 72 3.89 -4.29 -6.67
CA PHE A 72 4.08 -5.60 -6.04
C PHE A 72 3.61 -5.57 -4.57
N PRO A 73 2.29 -5.47 -4.32
CA PRO A 73 1.75 -5.25 -2.98
C PRO A 73 2.21 -6.29 -1.96
N ARG A 74 2.27 -7.57 -2.35
CA ARG A 74 2.72 -8.64 -1.45
C ARG A 74 4.18 -8.50 -1.02
N ILE A 75 5.07 -8.16 -1.94
CA ILE A 75 6.49 -7.99 -1.65
C ILE A 75 6.69 -6.77 -0.76
N ALA A 76 6.01 -5.66 -1.05
CA ALA A 76 6.01 -4.50 -0.18
C ALA A 76 5.50 -4.82 1.22
N GLY A 77 4.44 -5.63 1.33
CA GLY A 77 3.92 -6.08 2.62
C GLY A 77 4.92 -6.89 3.44
N ILE A 78 5.67 -7.80 2.80
CA ILE A 78 6.73 -8.58 3.46
C ILE A 78 7.85 -7.66 3.95
N LEU A 79 8.26 -6.69 3.13
CA LEU A 79 9.34 -5.76 3.48
C LEU A 79 8.93 -4.67 4.49
N LEU A 80 7.63 -4.38 4.61
CA LEU A 80 7.10 -3.45 5.60
C LEU A 80 7.25 -3.96 7.04
N ILE A 81 7.23 -5.28 7.26
CA ILE A 81 7.39 -5.87 8.60
C ILE A 81 8.79 -5.60 9.20
N PRO A 82 9.91 -5.93 8.53
CA PRO A 82 11.23 -5.59 9.05
C PRO A 82 11.45 -4.07 9.08
N ALA A 83 10.85 -3.30 8.17
CA ALA A 83 10.89 -1.84 8.24
C ALA A 83 10.19 -1.28 9.50
N ALA A 84 9.08 -1.89 9.93
CA ALA A 84 8.40 -1.55 11.18
C ALA A 84 9.27 -1.85 12.41
N ALA A 85 9.94 -3.01 12.41
CA ALA A 85 10.86 -3.39 13.48
C ALA A 85 12.08 -2.44 13.54
N PHE A 86 12.63 -2.08 12.38
CA PHE A 86 13.72 -1.12 12.28
C PHE A 86 13.29 0.28 12.76
N GLY A 87 12.12 0.78 12.33
CA GLY A 87 11.59 2.07 12.80
C GLY A 87 11.32 2.09 14.30
N ALA A 88 10.81 0.99 14.87
CA ALA A 88 10.63 0.88 16.32
C ALA A 88 11.96 0.91 17.09
N TRP A 89 13.02 0.32 16.54
CA TRP A 89 14.35 0.31 17.13
C TRP A 89 15.08 1.66 16.98
N PHE A 90 14.88 2.35 15.85
CA PHE A 90 15.62 3.54 15.47
C PHE A 90 15.20 4.81 16.22
N PHE A 91 13.90 5.00 16.46
CA PHE A 91 13.40 6.19 17.16
C PHE A 91 13.38 5.93 18.66
N ASP A 92 13.81 6.89 19.48
CA ASP A 92 13.70 6.80 20.94
C ASP A 92 12.34 7.24 21.47
N ASP A 93 11.70 8.18 20.78
CA ASP A 93 10.40 8.72 21.17
C ASP A 93 9.28 7.66 20.97
N PRO A 94 8.48 7.36 22.01
CA PRO A 94 7.43 6.35 21.93
C PRO A 94 6.30 6.75 20.97
N GLY A 95 6.02 8.05 20.80
CA GLY A 95 5.03 8.54 19.85
C GLY A 95 5.45 8.29 18.40
N ALA A 96 6.69 8.65 18.07
CA ALA A 96 7.28 8.37 16.76
C ALA A 96 7.34 6.87 16.46
N ARG A 97 7.73 6.04 17.43
CA ARG A 97 7.72 4.57 17.33
C ARG A 97 6.33 4.04 16.96
N MET A 98 5.28 4.49 17.64
CA MET A 98 3.92 4.01 17.40
C MET A 98 3.38 4.47 16.04
N LEU A 99 3.62 5.73 15.65
CA LEU A 99 3.19 6.28 14.35
C LEU A 99 3.90 5.63 13.15
N LEU A 100 5.05 5.01 13.38
CA LEU A 100 5.80 4.28 12.37
C LEU A 100 5.46 2.79 12.33
N ALA A 101 5.60 2.12 13.47
CA ALA A 101 5.48 0.66 13.52
C ALA A 101 4.05 0.19 13.30
N THR A 102 3.05 0.90 13.86
CA THR A 102 1.65 0.46 13.82
C THR A 102 1.09 0.48 12.39
N PRO A 103 1.21 1.58 11.63
CA PRO A 103 0.72 1.59 10.25
C PRO A 103 1.52 0.64 9.37
N ALA A 104 2.84 0.54 9.54
CA ALA A 104 3.68 -0.37 8.77
C ALA A 104 3.29 -1.84 8.97
N LEU A 105 3.00 -2.27 10.21
CA LEU A 105 2.53 -3.62 10.51
C LEU A 105 1.12 -3.87 9.96
N LEU A 106 0.18 -2.95 10.16
CA LEU A 106 -1.20 -3.11 9.71
C LEU A 106 -1.29 -3.14 8.17
N LEU A 107 -0.63 -2.19 7.50
CA LEU A 107 -0.56 -2.13 6.05
C LEU A 107 0.22 -3.31 5.49
N GLY A 108 1.33 -3.69 6.14
CA GLY A 108 2.13 -4.86 5.77
C GLY A 108 1.33 -6.16 5.80
N ALA A 109 0.67 -6.45 6.92
CA ALA A 109 -0.19 -7.62 7.08
C ALA A 109 -1.35 -7.62 6.08
N THR A 110 -1.99 -6.47 5.86
CA THR A 110 -3.09 -6.33 4.91
C THR A 110 -2.63 -6.59 3.48
N LEU A 111 -1.45 -6.08 3.10
CA LEU A 111 -0.85 -6.31 1.79
C LEU A 111 -0.38 -7.75 1.58
N ILE A 112 0.11 -8.44 2.62
CA ILE A 112 0.45 -9.87 2.56
C ILE A 112 -0.82 -10.72 2.33
N TYR A 113 -1.88 -10.43 3.10
CA TYR A 113 -3.13 -11.17 3.08
C TYR A 113 -3.92 -10.97 1.78
N ALA A 114 -4.12 -9.72 1.36
CA ALA A 114 -4.98 -9.35 0.23
C ALA A 114 -4.22 -9.11 -1.08
N GLY A 115 -2.91 -8.85 -1.02
CA GLY A 115 -2.12 -8.44 -2.17
C GLY A 115 -1.85 -9.57 -3.17
N PRO A 116 -2.07 -9.35 -4.48
CA PRO A 116 -1.54 -10.25 -5.49
C PRO A 116 -0.02 -10.13 -5.58
N TRP A 117 0.66 -11.20 -6.02
CA TRP A 117 2.11 -11.18 -6.25
C TRP A 117 2.57 -10.10 -7.23
N ARG A 118 1.75 -9.80 -8.23
CA ARG A 118 1.97 -8.69 -9.17
C ARG A 118 0.62 -8.17 -9.60
N ARG A 119 0.41 -6.84 -9.61
CA ARG A 119 -0.81 -6.29 -10.20
C ARG A 119 -0.79 -6.60 -11.70
N LYS A 120 -1.71 -7.47 -12.16
CA LYS A 120 -1.99 -7.60 -13.58
C LYS A 120 -2.54 -6.24 -14.02
N LYS A 121 -1.70 -5.43 -14.69
CA LYS A 121 -2.14 -4.23 -15.42
C LYS A 121 -3.42 -4.58 -16.18
N LEU A 122 -4.34 -3.62 -16.28
CA LEU A 122 -5.60 -3.64 -17.03
C LEU A 122 -5.43 -4.08 -18.50
N ALA A 123 -5.02 -5.33 -18.75
CA ALA A 123 -5.00 -5.98 -20.05
C ALA A 123 -6.36 -6.62 -20.36
N ARG A 124 -7.39 -6.26 -19.59
CA ARG A 124 -8.79 -6.42 -19.95
C ARG A 124 -9.35 -5.08 -20.42
N LEU A 125 -8.60 -4.40 -21.29
CA LEU A 125 -9.31 -3.63 -22.31
C LEU A 125 -10.25 -4.63 -22.99
N PRO A 126 -11.56 -4.38 -23.06
CA PRO A 126 -12.43 -5.24 -23.82
C PRO A 126 -11.82 -5.28 -25.22
N ARG A 127 -11.30 -6.44 -25.65
CA ARG A 127 -11.06 -6.70 -27.07
C ARG A 127 -12.43 -6.52 -27.70
N ARG A 128 -12.70 -5.30 -28.18
CA ARG A 128 -13.85 -4.97 -29.00
C ARG A 128 -13.74 -5.96 -30.15
N ARG A 129 -14.53 -7.03 -30.07
CA ARG A 129 -14.51 -8.13 -31.03
C ARG A 129 -15.13 -7.51 -32.27
N VAL A 130 -14.31 -6.92 -33.13
CA VAL A 130 -14.73 -6.35 -34.41
C VAL A 130 -15.24 -7.54 -35.21
N ARG A 131 -16.57 -7.68 -35.24
CA ARG A 131 -17.26 -8.66 -36.06
C ARG A 131 -17.13 -8.13 -37.48
N HIS A 132 -16.11 -8.60 -38.21
CA HIS A 132 -16.09 -8.42 -39.66
C HIS A 132 -17.28 -9.19 -40.22
N SER A 133 -18.34 -8.46 -40.55
CA SER A 133 -19.40 -8.94 -41.43
C SER A 133 -18.74 -9.36 -42.73
N GLN A 134 -18.81 -10.65 -43.08
CA GLN A 134 -18.43 -11.10 -44.41
C GLN A 134 -19.43 -10.53 -45.43
N PRO A 135 -18.96 -9.94 -46.54
CA PRO A 135 -19.83 -9.65 -47.67
C PRO A 135 -20.29 -10.96 -48.31
N GLN A 136 -21.59 -11.03 -48.59
CA GLN A 136 -22.24 -12.10 -49.35
C GLN A 136 -21.93 -11.97 -50.84
#